data_AF-A0A9P6HN07-F1
#
_entry.id   AF-A0A9P6HN07-F1
#
_cell.length_a   1.000
_cell.length_b   1.000
_cell.length_c   1.000
_cell.angle_alpha   90.00
_cell.angle_beta   90.00
_cell.angle_gamma   90.00
#
_symmetry.space_group_name_H-M   'P 1'
#
loop_
_entity.id
_entity.type
_entity.pdbx_description
1 polymer ?
#
loop_
_entity_poly.entity_id
_entity_poly.type
_entity_poly.pdbx_seq_one_letter_code
_entity_poly.pdbx_strand_id
1 'polypeptide(L)'
;MRPYPGFFYTGDGVGCDEHRYIWIKGRVDDVINVSGHRLSTAEIESALILHRGVTETAVIGVSDDLTGQTVYAFVTLKPLSDPRIIIIYFTILRTIYT
;
A
#
# COMPACT_ATOMS: atom_id res chain seq x y z
N MET A 1 6.68 -1.92 -17.79
CA MET A 1 8.15 -1.80 -18.01
C MET A 1 8.78 -3.17 -17.72
N ARG A 2 9.73 -3.66 -18.54
CA ARG A 2 10.51 -4.88 -18.21
C ARG A 2 11.91 -4.43 -17.77
N PRO A 3 12.14 -4.23 -16.46
CA PRO A 3 13.41 -3.68 -15.99
C PRO A 3 14.60 -4.61 -16.29
N TYR A 4 14.35 -5.91 -16.45
CA TYR A 4 15.38 -6.92 -16.68
C TYR A 4 15.03 -7.79 -17.91
N PRO A 5 15.58 -7.48 -19.11
CA PRO A 5 15.34 -8.27 -20.32
C PRO A 5 15.81 -9.72 -20.17
N GLY A 6 15.02 -10.68 -20.64
CA GLY A 6 15.33 -12.11 -20.56
C GLY A 6 15.00 -12.78 -19.21
N PHE A 7 14.52 -12.02 -18.22
CA PHE A 7 14.11 -12.54 -16.91
C PHE A 7 12.64 -12.22 -16.61
N PHE A 8 12.00 -13.08 -15.81
CA PHE A 8 10.70 -12.79 -15.22
C PHE A 8 10.88 -11.95 -13.96
N TYR A 9 10.32 -10.73 -13.95
CA TYR A 9 10.37 -9.85 -12.79
C TYR A 9 9.19 -10.14 -11.86
N THR A 10 9.47 -10.71 -10.69
CA THR A 10 8.45 -11.07 -9.69
C THR A 10 7.91 -9.83 -8.95
N GLY A 11 8.72 -8.78 -8.82
CA GLY A 11 8.43 -7.62 -7.98
C GLY A 11 8.69 -7.83 -6.49
N ASP A 12 9.33 -8.93 -6.11
CA ASP A 12 9.70 -9.23 -4.72
C ASP A 12 11.18 -8.96 -4.47
N GLY A 13 11.47 -8.39 -3.31
CA GLY A 13 12.83 -8.21 -2.80
C GLY A 13 13.29 -9.51 -2.18
N VAL A 14 14.52 -9.93 -2.49
CA VAL A 14 15.05 -11.23 -2.07
C VAL A 14 16.47 -11.06 -1.51
N GLY A 15 16.75 -11.74 -0.40
CA GLY A 15 18.10 -12.00 0.09
C GLY A 15 18.50 -13.45 -0.14
N CYS A 16 19.78 -13.71 -0.38
CA CYS A 16 20.35 -15.05 -0.45
C CYS A 16 21.50 -15.12 0.55
N ASP A 17 21.56 -16.16 1.37
CA ASP A 17 22.66 -16.35 2.32
C ASP A 17 23.78 -17.24 1.75
N GLU A 18 24.84 -17.41 2.52
CA GLU A 18 26.04 -18.19 2.14
C GLU A 18 25.73 -19.68 1.89
N HIS A 19 24.63 -20.17 2.45
CA HIS A 19 24.14 -21.54 2.27
C HIS A 19 23.13 -21.67 1.13
N ARG A 20 22.90 -20.60 0.36
CA ARG A 20 21.97 -20.52 -0.78
C ARG A 20 20.50 -20.64 -0.40
N TYR A 21 20.14 -20.36 0.85
CA TYR A 21 18.73 -20.19 1.22
C TYR A 21 18.24 -18.82 0.79
N ILE A 22 16.98 -18.79 0.35
CA ILE A 22 16.32 -17.61 -0.21
C ILE A 22 15.36 -17.03 0.82
N TRP A 23 15.52 -15.74 1.11
CA TRP A 23 14.71 -14.97 2.04
C TRP A 23 13.87 -13.95 1.28
N ILE A 24 12.55 -14.14 1.23
CA ILE A 24 11.63 -13.19 0.60
C ILE A 24 11.39 -12.04 1.57
N LYS A 25 11.80 -10.82 1.18
CA LYS A 25 11.73 -9.62 2.01
C LYS A 25 10.43 -8.83 1.85
N GLY A 26 9.62 -9.16 0.85
CA GLY A 26 8.37 -8.47 0.55
C GLY A 26 8.36 -7.80 -0.83
N ARG A 27 7.34 -6.97 -1.07
CA ARG A 27 7.15 -6.26 -2.34
C ARG A 27 8.15 -5.12 -2.49
N VAL A 28 8.63 -4.93 -3.71
CA VAL A 28 9.44 -3.76 -4.11
C VAL A 28 8.57 -2.69 -4.78
N ASP A 29 7.39 -3.08 -5.26
CA ASP A 29 6.38 -2.18 -5.81
C ASP A 29 5.36 -1.75 -4.75
N ASP A 30 4.51 -0.79 -5.11
CA ASP A 30 3.52 -0.16 -4.23
C ASP A 30 2.27 -1.05 -4.01
N VAL A 31 2.51 -2.27 -3.51
CA VAL A 31 1.50 -3.26 -3.17
C VAL A 31 1.58 -3.59 -1.68
N ILE A 32 0.47 -3.43 -0.98
CA ILE A 32 0.32 -3.75 0.44
C ILE A 32 -0.41 -5.09 0.59
N ASN A 33 -0.02 -5.89 1.56
CA ASN A 33 -0.69 -7.13 1.95
C ASN A 33 -1.37 -6.98 3.32
N VAL A 34 -2.69 -6.78 3.30
CA VAL A 34 -3.50 -6.63 4.51
C VAL A 34 -4.32 -7.89 4.71
N SER A 35 -4.04 -8.65 5.77
CA SER A 35 -4.75 -9.89 6.09
C SER A 35 -4.81 -10.90 4.93
N GLY A 36 -3.78 -10.95 4.08
CA GLY A 36 -3.73 -11.81 2.90
C GLY A 36 -4.26 -11.20 1.61
N HIS A 37 -4.87 -10.00 1.66
CA HIS A 37 -5.36 -9.29 0.49
C HIS A 37 -4.27 -8.40 -0.11
N ARG A 38 -3.94 -8.64 -1.38
CA ARG A 38 -3.03 -7.77 -2.14
C ARG A 38 -3.78 -6.55 -2.64
N LEU A 39 -3.40 -5.39 -2.14
CA LEU A 39 -4.01 -4.10 -2.44
C LEU A 39 -2.97 -3.17 -3.07
N SER A 40 -3.36 -2.51 -4.16
CA SER A 40 -2.54 -1.47 -4.79
C SER A 40 -2.75 -0.15 -4.05
N THR A 41 -1.67 0.55 -3.67
CA THR A 41 -1.78 1.90 -3.08
C THR A 41 -2.48 2.85 -4.04
N ALA A 42 -2.11 2.79 -5.33
CA ALA A 42 -2.67 3.65 -6.37
C ALA A 42 -4.20 3.45 -6.55
N GLU A 43 -4.70 2.24 -6.33
CA GLU A 43 -6.15 1.97 -6.37
C GLU A 43 -6.86 2.67 -5.20
N ILE A 44 -6.30 2.57 -4.00
CA ILE A 44 -6.85 3.21 -2.79
C ILE A 44 -6.77 4.74 -2.92
N GLU A 45 -5.65 5.28 -3.39
CA GLU A 45 -5.46 6.71 -3.67
C GLU A 45 -6.49 7.21 -4.68
N SER A 46 -6.72 6.46 -5.76
CA SER A 46 -7.71 6.77 -6.79
C SER A 46 -9.14 6.68 -6.23
N ALA A 47 -9.43 5.78 -5.31
CA ALA A 47 -10.74 5.75 -4.65
C ALA A 47 -10.96 6.98 -3.77
N LEU A 48 -9.93 7.40 -3.03
CA LEU A 48 -10.00 8.57 -2.15
C LEU A 48 -10.09 9.90 -2.94
N ILE A 49 -9.39 10.01 -4.07
CA ILE A 49 -9.39 11.23 -4.91
C ILE A 49 -10.78 11.54 -5.50
N LEU A 50 -11.65 10.53 -5.66
CA LEU A 50 -13.02 10.72 -6.15
C LEU A 50 -13.90 11.52 -5.18
N HIS A 51 -13.52 11.58 -3.89
CA HIS A 51 -14.25 12.37 -2.92
C HIS A 51 -14.07 13.87 -3.19
N ARG A 52 -15.18 14.60 -3.37
CA ARG A 52 -15.17 16.00 -3.84
C ARG A 52 -14.32 16.95 -3.00
N GLY A 53 -14.17 16.69 -1.70
CA GLY A 53 -13.38 17.50 -0.77
C GLY A 53 -11.87 17.22 -0.79
N VAL A 54 -11.42 16.17 -1.46
CA VAL A 54 -10.02 15.76 -1.50
C VAL A 54 -9.30 16.45 -2.66
N THR A 55 -8.09 16.94 -2.40
CA THR A 55 -7.16 17.51 -3.41
C THR A 55 -6.10 16.49 -3.79
N GLU A 56 -5.46 15.87 -2.80
CA GLU A 56 -4.35 14.93 -2.99
C GLU A 56 -4.43 13.82 -1.94
N THR A 57 -3.92 12.65 -2.31
CA THR A 57 -3.86 11.45 -1.48
C THR A 57 -2.49 10.79 -1.61
N ALA A 58 -2.01 10.20 -0.52
CA ALA A 58 -0.86 9.30 -0.53
C ALA A 58 -1.14 8.14 0.42
N VAL A 59 -0.91 6.90 -0.03
CA VAL A 59 -1.21 5.68 0.74
C VAL A 59 0.05 4.86 0.94
N ILE A 60 0.28 4.42 2.18
CA ILE A 60 1.40 3.55 2.54
C ILE A 60 0.94 2.33 3.35
N GLY A 61 1.71 1.26 3.24
CA GLY A 61 1.59 0.08 4.09
C GLY A 61 2.50 0.21 5.31
N VAL A 62 1.97 -0.07 6.49
CA VAL A 62 2.73 -0.09 7.75
C VAL A 62 2.63 -1.48 8.36
N SER A 63 3.72 -1.99 8.95
CA SER A 63 3.72 -3.26 9.66
C SER A 63 2.69 -3.26 10.80
N ASP A 64 1.93 -4.34 10.91
CA ASP A 64 0.90 -4.51 11.93
C ASP A 64 0.88 -5.97 12.40
N ASP A 65 0.85 -6.19 13.71
CA ASP A 65 0.99 -7.53 14.29
C ASP A 65 -0.21 -8.45 14.00
N LEU A 66 -1.40 -7.87 13.79
CA LEU A 66 -2.62 -8.64 13.56
C LEU A 66 -2.85 -8.95 12.08
N THR A 67 -2.64 -7.94 11.23
CA THR A 67 -2.98 -7.98 9.80
C THR A 67 -1.76 -8.17 8.89
N GLY A 68 -0.55 -8.23 9.46
CA GLY A 68 0.72 -8.27 8.75
C GLY A 68 1.12 -6.88 8.27
N GLN A 69 0.27 -6.24 7.47
CA GLN A 69 0.35 -4.82 7.14
C GLN A 69 -1.02 -4.16 7.24
N THR A 70 -1.03 -2.88 7.57
CA THR A 70 -2.23 -2.03 7.60
C THR A 70 -2.06 -0.82 6.67
N VAL A 71 -3.17 -0.19 6.28
CA VAL A 71 -3.21 0.92 5.32
C VAL A 71 -3.29 2.25 6.04
N TYR A 72 -2.35 3.14 5.73
CA TYR A 72 -2.35 4.53 6.18
C TYR A 72 -2.55 5.44 4.99
N ALA A 73 -3.53 6.34 5.06
CA ALA A 73 -3.80 7.32 4.02
C ALA A 73 -3.60 8.75 4.54
N PHE A 74 -2.78 9.51 3.82
CA PHE A 74 -2.61 10.94 4.02
C PHE A 74 -3.46 11.67 3.00
N VAL A 75 -4.30 12.59 3.46
CA VAL A 75 -5.28 13.28 2.61
C VAL A 75 -5.18 14.78 2.81
N THR A 76 -5.00 15.50 1.71
CA THR A 76 -5.07 16.96 1.67
C THR A 76 -6.44 17.38 1.17
N LEU A 77 -7.13 18.25 1.90
CA LEU A 77 -8.45 18.76 1.51
C LEU A 77 -8.36 19.99 0.61
N LYS A 78 -9.44 20.30 -0.10
CA LYS A 78 -9.53 21.51 -0.96
C LYS A 78 -9.53 22.78 -0.11
N PRO A 79 -9.04 23.92 -0.63
CA PRO A 79 -8.92 25.17 0.14
C PRO A 79 -10.24 25.71 0.71
N LEU A 80 -11.37 25.42 0.06
CA LEU A 80 -12.72 25.77 0.56
C LEU A 80 -13.12 24.95 1.80
N SER A 81 -12.40 23.87 2.05
CA SER A 81 -12.53 22.94 3.17
C SER A 81 -11.19 22.90 3.90
N ASP A 82 -10.78 24.03 4.50
CA ASP A 82 -9.68 24.17 5.47
C ASP A 82 -8.37 23.40 5.15
N PRO A 83 -7.24 24.07 4.83
CA PRO A 83 -5.99 23.42 4.42
C PRO A 83 -5.33 22.67 5.59
N ARG A 84 -5.89 21.53 5.97
CA ARG A 84 -5.36 20.59 6.96
C ARG A 84 -5.10 19.27 6.26
N ILE A 85 -3.92 18.70 6.53
CA ILE A 85 -3.66 17.30 6.23
C ILE A 85 -4.40 16.48 7.28
N ILE A 86 -5.30 15.61 6.83
CA ILE A 86 -6.00 14.66 7.70
C ILE A 86 -5.34 13.30 7.47
N ILE A 87 -4.89 12.67 8.55
CA ILE A 87 -4.42 11.29 8.55
C ILE A 87 -5.63 10.41 8.84
N ILE A 88 -5.99 9.57 7.88
CA ILE A 88 -7.10 8.62 8.01
C ILE A 88 -6.52 7.22 8.16
N TYR A 89 -6.89 6.57 9.25
CA TYR A 89 -6.55 5.17 9.53
C TYR A 89 -7.65 4.29 8.96
N PHE A 90 -7.30 3.37 8.06
CA PHE A 90 -8.26 2.46 7.45
C PHE A 90 -8.00 1.03 7.91
N THR A 91 -8.76 0.56 8.91
CA THR A 91 -8.74 -0.85 9.30
C THR A 91 -9.66 -1.64 8.38
N ILE A 92 -9.11 -2.41 7.44
CA ILE A 92 -9.86 -3.26 6.49
C ILE A 92 -10.40 -4.54 7.19
N LEU A 93 -10.80 -4.47 8.46
CA LEU A 93 -11.43 -5.59 9.16
C LEU A 93 -12.96 -5.59 9.06
N ARG A 94 -13.57 -4.57 8.43
CA ARG A 94 -15.04 -4.43 8.41
C ARG A 94 -15.73 -4.77 7.10
N THR A 95 -14.99 -5.12 6.05
CA THR A 95 -15.57 -5.46 4.72
C THR A 95 -15.48 -6.95 4.39
N ILE A 96 -14.65 -7.73 5.09
CA ILE A 96 -14.45 -9.16 4.80
C ILE A 96 -15.35 -10.06 5.69
N TYR A 97 -15.99 -9.49 6.73
CA TYR A 97 -16.89 -10.20 7.65
C TYR A 97 -18.35 -9.72 7.59
N THR A 98 -18.84 -9.24 6.43
CA THR A 98 -20.27 -8.93 6.22
C THR A 98 -20.76 -9.53 4.91
#